data_AF-A0A530LJC2-F1
#
_entry.id   AF-A0A530LJC2-F1
#
_cell.length_a   1.000
_cell.length_b   1.000
_cell.length_c   1.000
_cell.angle_alpha   90.00
_cell.angle_beta   90.00
_cell.angle_gamma   90.00
#
_symmetry.space_group_name_H-M   'P 1'
#
loop_
_entity.id
_entity.type
_entity.pdbx_description
1 polymer ?
#
loop_
_entity_poly.entity_id
_entity_poly.type
_entity_poly.pdbx_seq_one_letter_code
_entity_poly.pdbx_strand_id
1 'polypeptide(L)'
;STLMNWDEIRTMAAHPLVTIGAHSVNHCNLKRLSESDARHEIGDVKRILRAKLGEEPRHFAYPYGYASAVGRREVSLVRDAGYASAVTTRHGILRAEHAGFLHALPRISVNGRYQSVAHIRTMLSGVTTPLANAGKTVVTI
;
A
#
# COMPACT_ATOMS: atom_id res chain seq x y z
N SER A 1 9.01 -1.02 -22.84
CA SER A 1 9.21 -1.46 -21.44
C SER A 1 7.84 -1.62 -20.78
N THR A 2 7.64 -2.61 -19.92
CA THR A 2 6.41 -2.81 -19.12
C THR A 2 6.42 -2.05 -17.79
N LEU A 3 7.56 -1.46 -17.40
CA LEU A 3 7.70 -0.61 -16.21
C LEU A 3 8.23 0.76 -16.60
N MET A 4 7.91 1.76 -15.79
CA MET A 4 8.43 3.11 -15.95
C MET A 4 9.93 3.15 -15.65
N ASN A 5 10.67 3.90 -16.46
CA ASN A 5 12.08 4.23 -16.20
C ASN A 5 12.19 5.46 -15.26
N TRP A 6 13.42 5.79 -14.84
CA TRP A 6 13.63 6.88 -13.89
C TRP A 6 13.30 8.27 -14.44
N ASP A 7 13.43 8.50 -15.75
CA ASP A 7 13.09 9.79 -16.37
C ASP A 7 11.58 9.98 -16.40
N GLU A 8 10.81 8.93 -16.71
CA GLU A 8 9.35 8.92 -16.64
C GLU A 8 8.86 9.15 -15.19
N ILE A 9 9.46 8.47 -14.21
CA ILE A 9 9.12 8.66 -12.79
C ILE A 9 9.43 10.10 -12.35
N ARG A 10 10.59 10.66 -12.73
CA ARG A 10 10.95 12.06 -12.41
C ARG A 10 9.97 13.05 -13.04
N THR A 11 9.55 12.79 -14.28
CA THR A 11 8.56 13.61 -14.98
C THR A 11 7.22 13.61 -14.24
N MET A 12 6.75 12.44 -13.81
CA MET A 12 5.52 12.33 -13.02
C MET A 12 5.64 12.99 -11.65
N ALA A 13 6.76 12.78 -10.96
CA ALA A 13 7.00 13.33 -9.63
C ALA A 13 7.05 14.88 -9.59
N ALA A 14 7.37 15.52 -10.73
CA ALA A 14 7.33 16.98 -10.84
C ALA A 14 5.90 17.56 -10.85
N HIS A 15 4.87 16.73 -11.08
CA HIS A 15 3.50 17.19 -11.14
C HIS A 15 2.88 17.28 -9.72
N PRO A 16 2.25 18.40 -9.33
CA PRO A 16 1.80 18.62 -7.95
C PRO A 16 0.69 17.66 -7.48
N LEU A 17 -0.01 17.00 -8.40
CA LEU A 17 -1.05 16.00 -8.09
C LEU A 17 -0.52 14.57 -7.97
N VAL A 18 0.78 14.35 -8.21
CA VAL A 18 1.38 13.02 -8.15
C VAL A 18 2.20 12.89 -6.87
N THR A 19 2.05 11.75 -6.19
CA THR A 19 2.89 11.37 -5.06
C THR A 19 3.50 10.01 -5.33
N ILE A 20 4.83 9.90 -5.22
CA ILE A 20 5.54 8.62 -5.35
C ILE A 20 5.67 7.97 -3.98
N GLY A 21 4.98 6.84 -3.80
CA GLY A 21 5.09 5.98 -2.63
C GLY A 21 6.11 4.85 -2.82
N ALA A 22 6.48 4.18 -1.73
CA ALA A 22 7.34 3.00 -1.76
C ALA A 22 6.54 1.70 -1.98
N HIS A 23 7.14 0.73 -2.66
CA HIS A 23 6.51 -0.57 -2.94
C HIS A 23 7.48 -1.76 -2.85
N SER A 24 8.41 -1.70 -1.88
CA SER A 24 9.58 -2.60 -1.78
C SER A 24 10.54 -2.48 -2.98
N VAL A 25 11.69 -3.17 -2.91
CA VAL A 25 12.70 -3.15 -3.98
C VAL A 25 12.33 -4.14 -5.08
N ASN A 26 12.04 -5.39 -4.70
CA ASN A 26 11.90 -6.51 -5.64
C ASN A 26 10.47 -7.07 -5.73
N HIS A 27 9.48 -6.42 -5.11
CA HIS A 27 8.08 -6.88 -5.07
C HIS A 27 7.93 -8.32 -4.50
N CYS A 28 8.78 -8.69 -3.53
CA CYS A 28 8.68 -9.97 -2.85
C CYS A 28 7.49 -10.00 -1.87
N ASN A 29 6.92 -11.19 -1.62
CA ASN A 29 5.99 -11.36 -0.51
C ASN A 29 6.77 -11.27 0.80
N LEU A 30 6.71 -10.11 1.45
CA LEU A 30 7.49 -9.79 2.65
C LEU A 30 7.27 -10.79 3.79
N LYS A 31 6.07 -11.35 3.93
CA LYS A 31 5.77 -12.37 4.96
C LYS A 31 6.55 -13.67 4.77
N ARG A 32 7.00 -13.97 3.55
CA ARG A 32 7.81 -15.16 3.23
C ARG A 32 9.31 -14.93 3.44
N LEU A 33 9.73 -13.69 3.63
CA LEU A 33 11.13 -13.35 3.86
C LEU A 33 11.52 -13.51 5.33
N SER A 34 12.83 -13.67 5.55
CA SER A 34 13.42 -13.44 6.86
C SER A 34 13.16 -11.99 7.31
N GLU A 35 13.25 -11.72 8.61
CA GLU A 35 13.08 -10.34 9.08
C GLU A 35 14.15 -9.40 8.50
N SER A 36 15.40 -9.87 8.41
CA SER A 36 16.50 -9.09 7.84
C SER A 36 16.23 -8.71 6.39
N ASP A 37 15.81 -9.67 5.57
CA ASP A 37 15.54 -9.41 4.15
C ASP A 37 14.31 -8.51 3.97
N ALA A 38 13.27 -8.68 4.80
CA ALA A 38 12.13 -7.78 4.79
C ALA A 38 12.52 -6.35 5.18
N ARG A 39 13.41 -6.17 6.16
CA ARG A 39 13.96 -4.84 6.52
C ARG A 39 14.73 -4.22 5.37
N HIS A 40 15.55 -5.00 4.65
CA HIS A 40 16.24 -4.51 3.46
C HIS A 40 15.24 -4.07 2.38
N GLU A 41 14.26 -4.90 2.03
CA GLU A 41 13.21 -4.56 1.05
C GLU A 41 12.46 -3.26 1.39
N ILE A 42 12.15 -3.04 2.67
CA ILE A 42 11.38 -1.89 3.15
C ILE A 42 12.24 -0.62 3.25
N GLY A 43 13.49 -0.76 3.71
CA GLY A 43 14.41 0.36 3.95
C GLY A 43 15.15 0.82 2.69
N ASP A 44 15.61 -0.11 1.85
CA ASP A 44 16.41 0.20 0.68
C ASP A 44 15.61 0.96 -0.37
N VAL A 45 14.34 0.59 -0.59
CA VAL A 45 13.47 1.32 -1.53
C VAL A 45 13.33 2.80 -1.13
N LYS A 46 13.28 3.10 0.17
CA LYS A 46 13.22 4.47 0.70
C LYS A 46 14.48 5.26 0.32
N ARG A 47 15.66 4.65 0.51
CA ARG A 47 16.96 5.24 0.17
C ARG A 47 17.12 5.44 -1.33
N ILE A 48 16.70 4.45 -2.13
CA ILE A 48 16.76 4.51 -3.59
C ILE A 48 15.88 5.65 -4.10
N LEU A 49 14.63 5.75 -3.64
CA LEU A 49 13.70 6.80 -4.04
C LEU A 49 14.23 8.19 -3.66
N ARG A 50 14.75 8.35 -2.43
CA ARG A 50 15.41 9.60 -2.01
C ARG A 50 16.58 9.98 -2.92
N ALA A 51 17.46 9.02 -3.24
CA ALA A 51 18.61 9.28 -4.11
C ALA A 51 18.21 9.64 -5.55
N LYS A 52 17.08 9.12 -6.04
CA LYS A 52 16.63 9.34 -7.43
C LYS A 52 15.70 10.53 -7.60
N LEU A 53 14.93 10.89 -6.57
CA LEU A 53 13.87 11.90 -6.62
C LEU A 53 14.09 13.09 -5.68
N GLY A 54 15.08 13.01 -4.78
CA GLY A 54 15.40 14.07 -3.81
C GLY A 54 14.56 14.02 -2.53
N GLU A 55 13.48 13.25 -2.50
CA GLU A 55 12.56 13.15 -1.36
C GLU A 55 12.36 11.71 -0.89
N GLU A 56 12.15 11.53 0.41
CA GLU A 56 11.80 10.23 0.97
C GLU A 56 10.30 9.94 0.78
N PRO A 57 9.91 8.75 0.31
CA PRO A 57 8.51 8.37 0.22
C PRO A 57 7.85 8.35 1.60
N ARG A 58 6.72 9.03 1.72
CA ARG A 58 5.93 9.10 2.97
C ARG A 58 5.06 7.86 3.20
N HIS A 59 4.64 7.20 2.13
CA HIS A 59 3.64 6.14 2.15
C HIS A 59 4.19 4.85 1.54
N PHE A 60 3.77 3.71 2.08
CA PHE A 60 4.16 2.39 1.61
C PHE A 60 2.97 1.58 1.11
N ALA A 61 3.12 0.83 0.02
CA ALA A 61 2.17 -0.17 -0.41
C ALA A 61 2.81 -1.56 -0.26
N TYR A 62 2.13 -2.50 0.38
CA TYR A 62 2.66 -3.86 0.50
C TYR A 62 2.54 -4.62 -0.83
N PRO A 63 3.61 -5.28 -1.33
CA PRO A 63 3.51 -6.22 -2.43
C PRO A 63 2.43 -7.26 -2.16
N TYR A 64 1.56 -7.47 -3.15
CA TYR A 64 0.33 -8.28 -3.08
C TYR A 64 -0.74 -7.83 -2.08
N GLY A 65 -0.37 -7.43 -0.86
CA GLY A 65 -1.22 -6.78 0.14
C GLY A 65 -2.35 -7.61 0.76
N TYR A 66 -2.54 -8.87 0.35
CA TYR A 66 -3.61 -9.73 0.87
C TYR A 66 -3.25 -10.31 2.25
N ALA A 67 -4.21 -10.96 2.93
CA ALA A 67 -4.05 -11.40 4.33
C ALA A 67 -2.88 -12.37 4.59
N SER A 68 -2.56 -13.25 3.64
CA SER A 68 -1.39 -14.12 3.68
C SER A 68 -0.07 -13.49 3.20
N ALA A 69 -0.05 -12.22 2.80
CA ALA A 69 1.16 -11.47 2.42
C ALA A 69 1.57 -10.41 3.45
N VAL A 70 0.66 -10.00 4.36
CA VAL A 70 0.92 -8.95 5.35
C VAL A 70 0.37 -9.36 6.71
N GLY A 71 1.27 -9.45 7.70
CA GLY A 71 0.96 -9.70 9.11
C GLY A 71 1.46 -8.57 10.02
N ARG A 72 1.34 -8.81 11.34
CA ARG A 72 1.77 -7.83 12.38
C ARG A 72 3.26 -7.50 12.29
N ARG A 73 4.09 -8.49 11.89
CA ARG A 73 5.53 -8.30 11.68
C ARG A 73 5.79 -7.25 10.61
N GLU A 74 5.23 -7.41 9.41
CA GLU A 74 5.44 -6.48 8.30
C GLU A 74 4.97 -5.06 8.65
N VAL A 75 3.83 -4.95 9.34
CA VAL A 75 3.33 -3.67 9.83
C VAL A 75 4.28 -3.00 10.82
N SER A 76 4.89 -3.78 11.73
CA SER A 76 5.93 -3.25 12.61
C SER A 76 7.14 -2.77 11.82
N LEU A 77 7.65 -3.58 10.89
CA LEU A 77 8.83 -3.22 10.10
C LEU A 77 8.64 -1.93 9.29
N VAL A 78 7.47 -1.73 8.67
CA VAL A 78 7.16 -0.52 7.92
C VAL A 78 7.00 0.69 8.85
N ARG A 79 6.39 0.52 10.02
CA ARG A 79 6.32 1.58 11.03
C ARG A 79 7.71 1.96 11.56
N ASP A 80 8.55 0.99 11.88
CA ASP A 80 9.90 1.19 12.39
C ASP A 80 10.82 1.82 11.35
N ALA A 81 10.56 1.60 10.05
CA ALA A 81 11.23 2.28 8.95
C ALA A 81 10.79 3.76 8.76
N GLY A 82 9.85 4.24 9.59
CA GLY A 82 9.43 5.64 9.64
C GLY A 82 8.51 6.08 8.50
N TYR A 83 7.74 5.16 7.91
CA TYR A 83 6.66 5.54 6.98
C TYR A 83 5.48 6.15 7.75
N ALA A 84 4.78 7.12 7.17
CA ALA A 84 3.63 7.77 7.79
C ALA A 84 2.36 6.92 7.73
N SER A 85 2.20 6.15 6.65
CA SER A 85 1.11 5.19 6.51
C SER A 85 1.49 4.08 5.52
N ALA A 86 0.72 2.99 5.54
CA ALA A 86 0.87 1.92 4.59
C ALA A 86 -0.46 1.25 4.24
N VAL A 87 -0.58 0.81 2.98
CA VAL A 87 -1.82 0.28 2.41
C VAL A 87 -1.69 -1.19 2.03
N THR A 88 -2.71 -1.97 2.39
CA THR A 88 -2.91 -3.36 2.00
C THR A 88 -3.78 -3.45 0.75
N THR A 89 -4.16 -4.66 0.33
CA THR A 89 -5.22 -4.87 -0.68
C THR A 89 -6.47 -5.50 -0.06
N ARG A 90 -6.55 -5.54 1.28
CA ARG A 90 -7.73 -6.03 2.00
C ARG A 90 -8.89 -5.09 1.71
N HIS A 91 -10.00 -5.66 1.21
CA HIS A 91 -11.13 -4.90 0.69
C HIS A 91 -11.84 -4.14 1.80
N GLY A 92 -11.86 -2.81 1.73
CA GLY A 92 -12.58 -1.98 2.69
C GLY A 92 -12.42 -0.49 2.45
N ILE A 93 -13.30 0.29 3.07
CA ILE A 93 -13.23 1.76 3.14
C ILE A 93 -12.55 2.23 4.42
N LEU A 94 -12.03 3.45 4.40
CA LEU A 94 -11.53 4.11 5.60
C LEU A 94 -12.68 4.51 6.53
N ARG A 95 -12.39 4.42 7.82
CA ARG A 95 -13.23 4.84 8.95
C ARG A 95 -12.34 5.47 10.03
N ALA A 96 -12.91 6.25 10.93
CA ALA A 96 -12.16 6.98 11.97
C ALA A 96 -11.27 6.05 12.83
N GLU A 97 -11.73 4.83 13.10
CA GLU A 97 -11.04 3.81 13.88
C GLU A 97 -9.69 3.40 13.25
N HIS A 98 -9.51 3.58 11.93
CA HIS A 98 -8.24 3.32 11.26
C HIS A 98 -7.13 4.30 11.63
N ALA A 99 -7.43 5.38 12.35
CA ALA A 99 -6.41 6.27 12.93
C ALA A 99 -5.43 5.50 13.85
N GLY A 100 -5.86 4.39 14.47
CA GLY A 100 -4.98 3.50 15.23
C GLY A 100 -4.17 2.50 14.39
N PHE A 101 -4.38 2.45 13.07
CA PHE A 101 -3.85 1.40 12.17
C PHE A 101 -3.29 1.98 10.86
N LEU A 102 -2.64 3.14 10.92
CA LEU A 102 -2.14 3.86 9.73
C LEU A 102 -1.20 3.04 8.84
N HIS A 103 -0.52 2.02 9.38
CA HIS A 103 0.37 1.13 8.63
C HIS A 103 -0.31 -0.13 8.09
N ALA A 104 -1.64 -0.20 8.16
CA ALA A 104 -2.43 -1.36 7.75
C ALA A 104 -3.77 -0.95 7.11
N LEU A 105 -3.78 0.14 6.35
CA LEU A 105 -5.00 0.69 5.78
C LEU A 105 -5.57 -0.22 4.68
N PRO A 106 -6.90 -0.42 4.63
CA PRO A 106 -7.55 -1.17 3.55
C PRO A 106 -7.60 -0.36 2.25
N ARG A 107 -7.87 -1.04 1.14
CA ARG A 107 -8.12 -0.41 -0.16
C ARG A 107 -9.28 -1.08 -0.87
N ILE A 108 -9.91 -0.34 -1.78
CA ILE A 108 -10.82 -0.91 -2.78
C ILE A 108 -10.01 -1.18 -4.05
N SER A 109 -9.98 -2.43 -4.51
CA SER A 109 -9.33 -2.79 -5.77
C SER A 109 -10.26 -2.46 -6.94
N VAL A 110 -9.91 -1.44 -7.72
CA VAL A 110 -10.54 -1.18 -9.02
C VAL A 110 -9.80 -1.99 -10.08
N ASN A 111 -10.19 -3.25 -10.24
CA ASN A 111 -9.66 -4.12 -11.29
C ASN A 111 -10.69 -4.26 -12.43
N GLY A 112 -10.29 -4.86 -13.55
CA GLY A 112 -11.11 -5.00 -14.76
C GLY A 112 -12.44 -5.78 -14.58
N ARG A 113 -12.78 -6.26 -13.38
CA ARG A 113 -14.11 -6.82 -13.07
C ARG A 113 -15.13 -5.74 -12.69
N TYR A 114 -14.70 -4.51 -12.41
CA TYR A 114 -15.55 -3.41 -11.94
C TYR A 114 -15.50 -2.21 -12.89
N GLN A 115 -15.86 -2.42 -14.16
CA GLN A 115 -15.75 -1.39 -15.22
C GLN A 115 -16.90 -0.39 -15.27
N SER A 116 -17.85 -0.43 -14.33
CA SER A 116 -18.94 0.55 -14.27
C SER A 116 -18.71 1.53 -13.11
N VAL A 117 -18.96 2.82 -13.38
CA VAL A 117 -18.95 3.86 -12.33
C VAL A 117 -19.94 3.52 -11.21
N ALA A 118 -21.05 2.87 -11.54
CA ALA A 118 -22.02 2.38 -10.57
C ALA A 118 -21.38 1.39 -9.58
N HIS A 119 -20.57 0.43 -10.04
CA HIS A 119 -19.87 -0.49 -9.15
C HIS A 119 -18.89 0.24 -8.22
N ILE A 120 -18.15 1.22 -8.74
CA ILE A 120 -17.24 2.03 -7.93
C ILE A 120 -18.02 2.82 -6.86
N ARG A 121 -19.14 3.45 -7.22
CA ARG A 121 -20.01 4.15 -6.25
C ARG A 121 -20.51 3.22 -5.14
N THR A 122 -20.93 2.01 -5.49
CA THR A 122 -21.35 0.99 -4.51
C THR A 122 -20.19 0.54 -3.61
N MET A 123 -18.97 0.42 -4.14
CA MET A 123 -17.81 0.10 -3.30
C MET A 123 -17.48 1.26 -2.35
N LEU A 124 -17.52 2.50 -2.84
CA LEU A 124 -17.22 3.71 -2.06
C LEU A 124 -18.27 4.00 -0.97
N SER A 125 -19.52 3.54 -1.11
CA SER A 125 -20.52 3.65 -0.05
C SER A 125 -20.18 2.80 1.18
N GLY A 126 -19.24 1.87 1.06
CA GLY A 126 -18.82 0.98 2.12
C GLY A 126 -19.70 -0.25 2.31
N VAL A 127 -20.84 -0.36 1.61
CA VAL A 127 -21.77 -1.50 1.75
C VAL A 127 -21.11 -2.84 1.44
N THR A 128 -20.13 -2.86 0.54
CA THR A 128 -19.39 -4.08 0.17
C THR A 128 -18.34 -4.48 1.20
N THR A 129 -17.96 -3.60 2.13
CA THR A 129 -16.96 -3.90 3.17
C THR A 129 -17.42 -5.03 4.10
N PRO A 130 -18.56 -4.94 4.82
CA PRO A 130 -19.01 -6.03 5.68
C PRO A 130 -19.36 -7.30 4.89
N LEU A 131 -19.89 -7.18 3.67
CA LEU A 131 -20.18 -8.32 2.79
C LEU A 131 -18.92 -9.12 2.46
N ALA A 132 -17.79 -8.43 2.21
CA ALA A 132 -16.51 -9.06 1.91
C ALA A 132 -15.74 -9.55 3.15
N ASN A 133 -16.11 -9.13 4.36
CA ASN A 133 -15.33 -9.33 5.58
C ASN A 133 -16.12 -9.97 6.74
N ALA A 134 -17.06 -10.87 6.43
CA ALA A 134 -17.85 -11.60 7.43
C ALA A 134 -18.52 -10.67 8.46
N GLY A 135 -19.11 -9.57 7.99
CA GLY A 135 -19.80 -8.57 8.80
C GLY A 135 -18.90 -7.48 9.40
N LYS A 136 -17.57 -7.59 9.29
CA LYS A 136 -16.65 -6.57 9.81
C LYS A 136 -16.67 -5.31 8.96
N THR A 137 -16.78 -4.17 9.62
CA THR A 137 -16.80 -2.85 8.97
C THR A 137 -15.47 -2.11 9.06
N VAL A 138 -14.60 -2.50 10.01
CA VAL A 138 -13.21 -2.04 10.13
C VAL A 138 -12.29 -3.17 9.70
N VAL A 139 -11.46 -2.92 8.69
CA VAL A 139 -10.61 -3.95 8.05
C VAL A 139 -9.15 -3.56 8.26
N THR A 140 -8.42 -4.38 9.00
CA THR A 140 -6.99 -4.22 9.27
C THR A 140 -6.28 -5.59 9.15
N ILE A 141 -5.12 -5.78 9.79
CA ILE A 141 -4.36 -7.05 9.83
C ILE A 141 -5.05 -8.13 10.65
#